data_AF-A0A368GU93-F1
#
_entry.id   AF-A0A368GU93-F1
#
_cell.length_a   1.000
_cell.length_b   1.000
_cell.length_c   1.000
_cell.angle_alpha   90.00
_cell.angle_beta   90.00
_cell.angle_gamma   90.00
#
_symmetry.space_group_name_H-M   'P 1'
#
loop_
_entity.id
_entity.type
_entity.pdbx_description
1 polymer ?
#
loop_
_entity_poly.entity_id
_entity_poly.type
_entity_poly.pdbx_seq_one_letter_code
_entity_poly.pdbx_strand_id
1 'polypeptide(L)'
;MEDYICPWDALIYKYEICETVHVIDHIFKIKYTSDELKDVIKCSLELLKQENTLAEINPPIVIVGDIHGQYFDLLRMFSKFSEGNQHGSMRVKYIFLGDYVDRGRRSMECVCLVLTLKILFPRKYQLLRGNHECKGINRVYGFYDEILDRFEKDEAERLWLGFNEVFAWLPLAGLVGKKILCMHGGISAYLNSLDDIRKASYFSEKSRGVVQTNGERKSNH
;
A
#
# COMPACT_ATOMS: atom_id res chain seq x y z
N MET A 1 33.08 2.82 -5.22
CA MET A 1 31.69 3.27 -5.36
C MET A 1 31.08 2.31 -6.35
N GLU A 2 30.52 1.20 -5.86
CA GLU A 2 29.79 0.28 -6.72
C GLU A 2 28.50 0.97 -7.15
N ASP A 3 28.27 1.01 -8.45
CA ASP A 3 27.07 1.55 -9.07
C ASP A 3 25.85 0.78 -8.53
N TYR A 4 25.13 1.37 -7.59
CA TYR A 4 23.84 0.86 -7.15
C TYR A 4 22.85 1.06 -8.29
N ILE A 5 22.75 0.07 -9.18
CA ILE A 5 21.68 0.00 -10.18
C ILE A 5 20.38 -0.08 -9.40
N CYS A 6 19.59 0.99 -9.49
CA CYS A 6 18.35 1.09 -8.75
C CYS A 6 17.35 0.07 -9.34
N PRO A 7 16.67 -0.77 -8.54
CA PRO A 7 15.75 -1.80 -9.03
C PRO A 7 14.65 -1.29 -9.99
N TRP A 8 14.43 0.03 -10.03
CA TRP A 8 13.52 0.73 -10.94
C TRP A 8 13.84 0.55 -12.41
N ASP A 9 15.12 0.57 -12.78
CA ASP A 9 15.55 0.48 -14.18
C ASP A 9 15.14 -0.88 -14.76
N ALA A 10 15.16 -1.93 -13.94
CA ALA A 10 14.72 -3.27 -14.35
C ALA A 10 13.22 -3.34 -14.65
N LEU A 11 12.35 -2.67 -13.88
CA LEU A 11 10.90 -2.64 -14.17
C LEU A 11 10.57 -1.74 -15.36
N ILE A 12 11.17 -0.55 -15.42
CA ILE A 12 10.99 0.39 -16.53
C ILE A 12 11.46 -0.24 -17.85
N TYR A 13 12.59 -0.95 -17.82
CA TYR A 13 13.14 -1.64 -18.99
C TYR A 13 12.36 -2.93 -19.32
N LYS A 14 11.99 -3.73 -18.31
CA LYS A 14 11.19 -4.96 -18.48
C LYS A 14 9.81 -4.68 -19.07
N TYR A 15 9.20 -3.54 -18.74
CA TYR A 15 7.86 -3.16 -19.21
C TYR A 15 7.85 -2.01 -20.22
N GLU A 16 9.01 -1.66 -20.78
CA GLU A 16 9.16 -0.59 -21.78
C GLU A 16 8.41 0.71 -21.42
N ILE A 17 8.51 1.13 -20.16
CA ILE A 17 7.78 2.29 -19.63
C ILE A 17 8.43 3.58 -20.16
N CYS A 18 8.12 3.96 -21.41
CA CYS A 18 8.59 5.19 -22.04
C CYS A 18 7.55 6.31 -21.88
N GLU A 19 7.99 7.48 -21.45
CA GLU A 19 7.14 8.64 -21.11
C GLU A 19 6.09 8.92 -22.21
N THR A 20 4.80 8.74 -21.90
CA THR A 20 3.72 9.75 -21.96
C THR A 20 2.34 9.10 -22.20
N VAL A 21 2.21 8.05 -23.01
CA VAL A 21 0.88 7.46 -23.36
C VAL A 21 0.82 5.93 -23.19
N HIS A 22 1.85 5.18 -23.60
CA HIS A 22 1.87 3.71 -23.45
C HIS A 22 2.01 3.24 -21.99
N VAL A 23 2.53 4.12 -21.12
CA VAL A 23 2.66 3.90 -19.68
C VAL A 23 1.30 3.67 -19.02
N ILE A 24 0.26 4.37 -19.47
CA ILE A 24 -1.10 4.29 -18.94
C ILE A 24 -1.66 2.88 -19.14
N ASP A 25 -1.53 2.33 -20.35
CA ASP A 25 -2.05 1.00 -20.68
C ASP A 25 -1.28 -0.13 -19.96
N HIS A 26 0.00 0.09 -19.66
CA HIS A 26 0.83 -0.86 -18.91
C HIS A 26 0.70 -0.74 -17.39
N ILE A 27 0.38 0.43 -16.87
CA ILE A 27 0.12 0.65 -15.43
C ILE A 27 -1.31 0.27 -15.07
N PHE A 28 -2.30 0.65 -15.87
CA PHE A 28 -3.72 0.41 -15.61
C PHE A 28 -4.15 -0.98 -16.09
N LYS A 29 -3.52 -1.99 -15.47
CA LYS A 29 -3.83 -3.40 -15.71
C LYS A 29 -5.01 -3.85 -14.86
N ILE A 30 -5.90 -4.62 -15.48
CA ILE A 30 -7.03 -5.30 -14.82
C ILE A 30 -6.80 -6.80 -14.61
N LYS A 31 -5.62 -7.30 -15.01
CA LYS A 31 -5.17 -8.68 -14.83
C LYS A 31 -3.67 -8.67 -14.55
N TYR A 32 -3.26 -9.42 -13.54
CA TYR A 32 -1.86 -9.58 -13.15
C TYR A 32 -1.50 -11.05 -13.19
N THR A 33 -0.31 -11.36 -13.68
CA THR A 33 0.29 -12.68 -13.48
C THR A 33 0.90 -12.77 -12.08
N SER A 34 1.11 -13.99 -11.59
CA SER A 34 1.75 -14.20 -10.29
C SER A 34 3.13 -13.56 -10.21
N ASP A 35 3.92 -13.64 -11.30
CA ASP A 35 5.27 -13.05 -11.31
C ASP A 35 5.23 -11.51 -11.32
N GLU A 36 4.26 -10.90 -11.98
CA GLU A 36 4.03 -9.46 -11.89
C GLU A 36 3.69 -9.03 -10.44
N LEU A 37 2.86 -9.81 -9.74
CA LEU A 37 2.52 -9.53 -8.34
C LEU A 37 3.75 -9.67 -7.43
N LYS A 38 4.57 -10.72 -7.62
CA LYS A 38 5.82 -10.90 -6.87
C LYS A 38 6.78 -9.75 -7.08
N ASP A 39 6.91 -9.26 -8.31
CA ASP A 39 7.75 -8.11 -8.64
C ASP A 39 7.25 -6.83 -7.93
N VAL A 40 5.94 -6.55 -7.99
CA VAL A 40 5.34 -5.41 -7.29
C VAL A 40 5.56 -5.50 -5.78
N ILE A 41 5.34 -6.68 -5.19
CA ILE A 41 5.56 -6.93 -3.76
C ILE A 41 7.01 -6.64 -3.39
N LYS A 42 7.96 -7.24 -4.12
CA LYS A 42 9.39 -7.11 -3.85
C LYS A 42 9.85 -5.66 -3.93
N CYS A 43 9.55 -4.98 -5.05
CA CYS A 43 10.00 -3.61 -5.26
C CYS A 43 9.34 -2.62 -4.28
N SER A 44 8.07 -2.85 -3.94
CA SER A 44 7.38 -2.03 -2.92
C SER A 44 8.03 -2.19 -1.56
N LEU A 45 8.38 -3.42 -1.19
CA LEU A 45 9.00 -3.73 0.09
C LEU A 45 10.38 -3.07 0.23
N GLU A 46 11.20 -3.16 -0.81
CA GLU A 46 12.53 -2.53 -0.85
C GLU A 46 12.47 -1.01 -0.70
N LEU A 47 11.45 -0.37 -1.27
CA LEU A 47 11.21 1.07 -1.13
C LEU A 47 10.69 1.42 0.25
N LEU A 48 9.59 0.79 0.70
CA LEU A 48 8.88 1.18 1.92
C LEU A 48 9.72 0.95 3.18
N LYS A 49 10.65 -0.01 3.17
CA LYS A 49 11.64 -0.21 4.25
C LYS A 49 12.54 1.01 4.50
N GLN A 50 12.67 1.90 3.51
CA GLN A 50 13.45 3.12 3.61
C GLN A 50 12.61 4.33 4.06
N GLU A 51 11.29 4.16 4.19
CA GLU A 51 10.38 5.24 4.57
C GLU A 51 10.14 5.31 6.07
N ASN A 52 10.06 6.54 6.58
CA ASN A 52 9.69 6.79 7.97
C ASN A 52 8.20 6.49 8.20
N THR A 53 7.86 6.05 9.41
CA THR A 53 6.48 5.83 9.84
C THR A 53 5.62 7.10 9.81
N LEU A 54 6.25 8.27 9.95
CA LEU A 54 5.66 9.58 9.68
C LEU A 54 6.23 10.14 8.38
N ALA A 55 5.42 10.16 7.33
CA ALA A 55 5.80 10.73 6.04
C ALA A 55 5.66 12.26 6.04
N GLU A 56 6.73 13.00 5.77
CA GLU A 56 6.68 14.46 5.69
C GLU A 56 6.54 14.92 4.24
N ILE A 57 5.46 15.65 3.92
CA ILE A 57 5.08 15.93 2.54
C ILE A 57 4.82 17.42 2.31
N ASN A 58 5.37 17.95 1.22
CA ASN A 58 5.19 19.35 0.84
C ASN A 58 3.99 19.53 -0.12
N PRO A 59 3.12 20.55 0.10
CA PRO A 59 2.06 20.91 -0.83
C PRO A 59 2.64 21.44 -2.17
N PRO A 60 1.85 21.49 -3.26
CA PRO A 60 0.46 21.05 -3.36
C PRO A 60 0.35 19.50 -3.43
N ILE A 61 -0.70 18.95 -2.83
CA ILE A 61 -0.97 17.51 -2.79
C ILE A 61 -2.49 17.25 -2.72
N VAL A 62 -2.94 16.17 -3.36
CA VAL A 62 -4.30 15.66 -3.25
C VAL A 62 -4.34 14.61 -2.15
N ILE A 63 -5.27 14.76 -1.22
CA ILE A 63 -5.53 13.80 -0.13
C ILE A 63 -6.67 12.88 -0.58
N VAL A 64 -6.44 11.57 -0.55
CA VAL A 64 -7.39 10.54 -1.00
C VAL A 64 -7.72 9.63 0.17
N GLY A 65 -9.02 9.50 0.49
CA GLY A 65 -9.52 8.57 1.50
C GLY A 65 -9.67 7.14 0.96
N ASP A 66 -10.61 6.40 1.53
CA ASP A 66 -10.84 4.97 1.28
C ASP A 66 -11.09 4.66 -0.20
N ILE A 67 -10.50 3.55 -0.68
CA ILE A 67 -10.69 3.03 -2.04
C ILE A 67 -11.53 1.76 -2.05
N HIS A 68 -11.29 0.84 -1.11
CA HIS A 68 -12.06 -0.39 -0.92
C HIS A 68 -12.32 -1.18 -2.23
N GLY A 69 -11.26 -1.43 -3.01
CA GLY A 69 -11.38 -2.21 -4.24
C GLY A 69 -12.23 -1.56 -5.35
N GLN A 70 -12.52 -0.25 -5.29
CA GLN A 70 -13.23 0.50 -6.33
C GLN A 70 -12.30 1.00 -7.44
N TYR A 71 -11.71 0.06 -8.18
CA TYR A 71 -10.67 0.33 -9.18
C TYR A 71 -11.06 1.39 -10.23
N PHE A 72 -12.26 1.30 -10.80
CA PHE A 72 -12.69 2.25 -11.84
C PHE A 72 -12.93 3.66 -11.28
N ASP A 73 -13.32 3.79 -10.02
CA ASP A 73 -13.48 5.08 -9.37
C ASP A 73 -12.11 5.72 -9.08
N LEU A 74 -11.11 4.90 -8.71
CA LEU A 74 -9.72 5.33 -8.61
C LEU A 74 -9.18 5.85 -9.95
N LEU A 75 -9.42 5.14 -11.06
CA LEU A 75 -9.05 5.61 -12.39
C LEU A 75 -9.72 6.94 -12.74
N ARG A 76 -11.04 7.02 -12.51
CA ARG A 76 -11.83 8.24 -12.76
C ARG A 76 -11.32 9.41 -11.93
N MET A 77 -10.90 9.19 -10.68
CA MET A 77 -10.29 10.22 -9.84
C MET A 77 -9.01 10.77 -10.50
N PHE A 78 -8.11 9.91 -10.96
CA PHE A 78 -6.91 10.37 -11.67
C PHE A 78 -7.26 11.16 -12.94
N SER A 79 -8.26 10.72 -13.71
CA SER A 79 -8.68 11.42 -14.92
C SER A 79 -9.22 12.83 -14.65
N LYS A 80 -9.85 13.08 -13.49
CA LYS A 80 -10.30 14.44 -13.11
C LYS A 80 -9.15 15.44 -12.98
N PHE A 81 -7.96 14.95 -12.66
CA PHE A 81 -6.76 15.76 -12.56
C PHE A 81 -5.93 15.72 -13.85
N SER A 82 -6.42 15.19 -14.97
CA SER A 82 -5.72 15.25 -16.25
C SER A 82 -5.82 16.64 -16.89
N GLU A 83 -4.78 17.09 -17.58
CA GLU A 83 -4.74 18.39 -18.25
C GLU A 83 -3.83 18.31 -19.48
N GLY A 84 -4.35 18.75 -20.63
CA GLY A 84 -3.71 18.54 -21.92
C GLY A 84 -3.38 17.07 -22.14
N ASN A 85 -2.13 16.78 -22.52
CA ASN A 85 -1.64 15.42 -22.74
C ASN A 85 -1.06 14.76 -21.48
N GLN A 86 -1.17 15.38 -20.30
CA GLN A 86 -0.62 14.84 -19.06
C GLN A 86 -1.72 14.23 -18.19
N HIS A 87 -1.67 12.91 -18.02
CA HIS A 87 -2.59 12.19 -17.15
C HIS A 87 -2.40 12.58 -15.67
N GLY A 88 -3.50 12.71 -14.93
CA GLY A 88 -3.48 13.18 -13.54
C GLY A 88 -2.67 12.29 -12.59
N SER A 89 -2.51 11.00 -12.89
CA SER A 89 -1.66 10.10 -12.12
C SER A 89 -0.16 10.43 -12.23
N MET A 90 0.29 11.13 -13.28
CA MET A 90 1.71 11.45 -13.47
C MET A 90 2.03 12.90 -13.08
N ARG A 91 1.07 13.82 -13.19
CA ARG A 91 1.30 15.26 -12.96
C ARG A 91 1.17 15.67 -11.49
N VAL A 92 0.30 15.01 -10.74
CA VAL A 92 -0.12 15.44 -9.39
C VAL A 92 0.55 14.60 -8.30
N LYS A 93 0.74 15.19 -7.11
CA LYS A 93 1.15 14.47 -5.89
C LYS A 93 -0.08 13.99 -5.14
N TYR A 94 -0.01 12.79 -4.58
CA TYR A 94 -1.09 12.16 -3.83
C TYR A 94 -0.60 11.65 -2.48
N ILE A 95 -1.43 11.81 -1.46
CA ILE A 95 -1.35 11.03 -0.22
C ILE A 95 -2.64 10.22 -0.11
N PHE A 96 -2.49 8.91 -0.01
CA PHE A 96 -3.60 8.00 0.24
C PHE A 96 -3.64 7.64 1.72
N LEU A 97 -4.82 7.73 2.32
CA LEU A 97 -4.97 7.56 3.77
C LEU A 97 -5.04 6.10 4.21
N GLY A 98 -5.28 5.15 3.31
CA GLY A 98 -5.38 3.72 3.62
C GLY A 98 -6.59 3.08 2.96
N ASP A 99 -6.93 1.87 3.39
CA ASP A 99 -8.11 1.11 2.97
C ASP A 99 -8.20 0.96 1.44
N TYR A 100 -7.14 0.39 0.89
CA TYR A 100 -7.03 0.04 -0.53
C TYR A 100 -7.86 -1.20 -0.86
N VAL A 101 -7.91 -2.15 0.08
CA VAL A 101 -8.45 -3.50 -0.10
C VAL A 101 -9.78 -3.71 0.62
N ASP A 102 -10.38 -4.88 0.35
CA ASP A 102 -11.66 -5.37 0.87
C ASP A 102 -12.89 -4.59 0.37
N ARG A 103 -14.09 -5.17 0.62
CA ARG A 103 -15.44 -4.70 0.21
C ARG A 103 -15.70 -4.69 -1.30
N GLY A 104 -14.77 -4.19 -2.10
CA GLY A 104 -14.81 -4.22 -3.56
C GLY A 104 -14.30 -5.53 -4.13
N ARG A 105 -14.51 -5.73 -5.45
CA ARG A 105 -14.10 -6.94 -6.18
C ARG A 105 -12.74 -6.82 -6.89
N ARG A 106 -12.09 -5.66 -6.74
CA ARG A 106 -10.86 -5.30 -7.47
C ARG A 106 -9.80 -4.75 -6.52
N SER A 107 -9.72 -5.32 -5.32
CA SER A 107 -8.75 -4.92 -4.29
C SER A 107 -7.33 -5.14 -4.78
N MET A 108 -7.09 -6.25 -5.48
CA MET A 108 -5.78 -6.59 -6.04
C MET A 108 -5.34 -5.56 -7.07
N GLU A 109 -6.23 -5.15 -7.98
CA GLU A 109 -5.93 -4.13 -8.98
C GLU A 109 -5.71 -2.75 -8.33
N CYS A 110 -6.50 -2.38 -7.32
CA CYS A 110 -6.31 -1.13 -6.58
C CYS A 110 -4.94 -1.06 -5.90
N VAL A 111 -4.60 -2.07 -5.10
CA VAL A 111 -3.35 -2.09 -4.35
C VAL A 111 -2.15 -2.14 -5.28
N CYS A 112 -2.20 -2.97 -6.34
CA CYS A 112 -1.11 -3.04 -7.31
C CYS A 112 -0.92 -1.70 -8.02
N LEU A 113 -2.00 -1.04 -8.43
CA LEU A 113 -1.91 0.26 -9.09
C LEU A 113 -1.24 1.32 -8.22
N VAL A 114 -1.69 1.49 -6.97
CA VAL A 114 -1.10 2.52 -6.08
C VAL A 114 0.33 2.19 -5.70
N LEU A 115 0.66 0.90 -5.51
CA LEU A 115 2.04 0.46 -5.26
C LEU A 115 2.93 0.69 -6.48
N THR A 116 2.48 0.35 -7.69
CA THR A 116 3.22 0.63 -8.92
C THR A 116 3.44 2.14 -9.12
N LEU A 117 2.44 2.97 -8.84
CA LEU A 117 2.60 4.43 -8.89
C LEU A 117 3.56 4.95 -7.81
N LYS A 118 3.57 4.34 -6.63
CA LYS A 118 4.56 4.62 -5.56
C LYS A 118 5.97 4.23 -5.99
N ILE A 119 6.13 3.08 -6.61
CA ILE A 119 7.38 2.58 -7.19
C ILE A 119 7.90 3.56 -8.26
N LEU A 120 7.04 3.94 -9.22
CA LEU A 120 7.43 4.79 -10.35
C LEU A 120 7.65 6.24 -9.95
N PHE A 121 6.89 6.74 -8.98
CA PHE A 121 6.96 8.12 -8.53
C PHE A 121 7.04 8.23 -6.99
N PRO A 122 8.14 7.78 -6.36
CA PRO A 122 8.25 7.67 -4.89
C PRO A 122 8.02 9.00 -4.16
N ARG A 123 8.40 10.12 -4.79
CA ARG A 123 8.24 11.48 -4.24
C ARG A 123 6.88 12.11 -4.52
N LYS A 124 6.05 11.52 -5.40
CA LYS A 124 4.71 12.03 -5.74
C LYS A 124 3.61 11.27 -5.02
N TYR A 125 3.80 9.98 -4.75
CA TYR A 125 2.82 9.15 -4.07
C TYR A 125 3.28 8.88 -2.65
N GLN A 126 2.45 9.20 -1.67
CA GLN A 126 2.59 8.71 -0.31
C GLN A 126 1.42 7.78 -0.01
N LEU A 127 1.73 6.59 0.50
CA LEU A 127 0.74 5.59 0.87
C LEU A 127 0.78 5.45 2.38
N LEU A 128 -0.36 5.63 3.04
CA LEU A 128 -0.51 5.38 4.47
C LEU A 128 -1.23 4.05 4.71
N ARG A 129 -1.04 3.49 5.89
CA ARG A 129 -1.67 2.24 6.29
C ARG A 129 -3.08 2.47 6.82
N GLY A 130 -4.07 1.80 6.21
CA GLY A 130 -5.42 1.68 6.76
C GLY A 130 -5.60 0.45 7.65
N ASN A 131 -6.78 0.29 8.22
CA ASN A 131 -7.08 -0.88 9.05
C ASN A 131 -7.27 -2.14 8.19
N HIS A 132 -7.76 -2.00 6.96
CA HIS A 132 -7.90 -3.12 6.03
C HIS A 132 -6.54 -3.67 5.57
N GLU A 133 -5.45 -2.90 5.66
CA GLU A 133 -4.08 -3.38 5.44
C GLU A 133 -3.49 -4.15 6.66
N CYS A 134 -4.34 -4.82 7.45
CA CYS A 134 -3.96 -5.70 8.54
C CYS A 134 -4.35 -7.14 8.23
N LYS A 135 -3.41 -8.08 8.45
CA LYS A 135 -3.55 -9.52 8.15
C LYS A 135 -4.81 -10.16 8.70
N GLY A 136 -5.26 -9.76 9.89
CA GLY A 136 -6.50 -10.29 10.46
C GLY A 136 -7.74 -9.82 9.73
N ILE A 137 -7.75 -8.56 9.28
CA ILE A 137 -8.90 -7.93 8.64
C ILE A 137 -9.00 -8.39 7.18
N ASN A 138 -7.94 -8.23 6.39
CA ASN A 138 -7.98 -8.61 4.97
C ASN A 138 -8.12 -10.12 4.70
N ARG A 139 -7.91 -10.97 5.71
CA ARG A 139 -8.24 -12.40 5.61
C ARG A 139 -9.74 -12.65 5.66
N VAL A 140 -10.46 -11.89 6.48
CA VAL A 140 -11.89 -12.11 6.76
C VAL A 140 -12.77 -11.29 5.82
N TYR A 141 -12.29 -10.13 5.35
CA TYR A 141 -13.10 -9.16 4.62
C TYR A 141 -12.93 -9.19 3.09
N GLY A 142 -12.20 -10.17 2.57
CA GLY A 142 -12.30 -10.60 1.18
C GLY A 142 -11.03 -10.50 0.35
N PHE A 143 -9.98 -9.78 0.76
CA PHE A 143 -8.76 -9.70 -0.05
C PHE A 143 -8.06 -11.05 -0.23
N TYR A 144 -7.98 -11.87 0.84
CA TYR A 144 -7.44 -13.22 0.73
C TYR A 144 -8.26 -14.09 -0.24
N ASP A 145 -9.59 -14.05 -0.10
CA ASP A 145 -10.50 -14.80 -0.97
C ASP A 145 -10.39 -14.33 -2.43
N GLU A 146 -10.23 -13.02 -2.66
CA GLU A 146 -10.03 -12.45 -4.00
C GLU A 146 -8.75 -12.98 -4.68
N ILE A 147 -7.67 -13.19 -3.92
CA ILE A 147 -6.44 -13.80 -4.44
C ILE A 147 -6.64 -15.31 -4.65
N LEU A 148 -7.28 -15.99 -3.70
CA LEU A 148 -7.55 -17.44 -3.76
C LEU A 148 -8.42 -17.82 -4.95
N ASP A 149 -9.38 -16.97 -5.34
CA ASP A 149 -10.22 -17.19 -6.51
C ASP A 149 -9.46 -17.10 -7.85
N ARG A 150 -8.25 -16.52 -7.85
CA ARG A 150 -7.48 -16.22 -9.08
C ARG A 150 -6.22 -17.06 -9.25
N PHE A 151 -5.70 -17.66 -8.17
CA PHE A 151 -4.44 -18.40 -8.16
C PHE A 151 -4.60 -19.72 -7.40
N GLU A 152 -3.72 -20.68 -7.70
CA GLU A 152 -3.65 -21.94 -6.96
C GLU A 152 -3.40 -21.67 -5.46
N LYS A 153 -3.99 -22.50 -4.59
CA LYS A 153 -4.06 -22.25 -3.14
C LYS A 153 -2.73 -21.87 -2.50
N ASP A 154 -1.68 -22.63 -2.77
CA ASP A 154 -0.35 -22.40 -2.19
C ASP A 154 0.30 -21.11 -2.73
N GLU A 155 0.01 -20.75 -3.97
CA GLU A 155 0.49 -19.51 -4.59
C GLU A 155 -0.28 -18.30 -4.06
N ALA A 156 -1.60 -18.41 -3.95
CA ALA A 156 -2.46 -17.40 -3.36
C ALA A 156 -2.04 -17.07 -1.92
N GLU A 157 -1.73 -18.08 -1.10
CA GLU A 157 -1.25 -17.88 0.27
C GLU A 157 0.09 -17.13 0.29
N ARG A 158 1.05 -17.49 -0.57
CA ARG A 158 2.35 -16.79 -0.66
C ARG A 158 2.18 -15.34 -1.11
N LEU A 159 1.36 -15.08 -2.12
CA LEU A 159 1.08 -13.72 -2.61
C LEU A 159 0.42 -12.87 -1.53
N TRP A 160 -0.60 -13.40 -0.86
CA TRP A 160 -1.29 -12.73 0.23
C TRP A 160 -0.35 -12.41 1.41
N LEU A 161 0.53 -13.35 1.78
CA LEU A 161 1.55 -13.10 2.82
C LEU A 161 2.53 -12.01 2.39
N GLY A 162 2.95 -11.99 1.12
CA GLY A 162 3.83 -10.96 0.57
C GLY A 162 3.18 -9.56 0.60
N PHE A 163 1.91 -9.44 0.21
CA PHE A 163 1.18 -8.17 0.36
C PHE A 163 1.08 -7.72 1.81
N ASN A 164 0.82 -8.65 2.74
CA ASN A 164 0.78 -8.31 4.16
C ASN A 164 2.14 -7.88 4.73
N GLU A 165 3.24 -8.38 4.17
CA GLU A 165 4.57 -7.87 4.50
C GLU A 165 4.72 -6.42 4.02
N VAL A 166 4.35 -6.13 2.76
CA VAL A 166 4.35 -4.75 2.22
C VAL A 166 3.49 -3.82 3.08
N PHE A 167 2.29 -4.24 3.44
CA PHE A 167 1.38 -3.48 4.31
C PHE A 167 1.95 -3.17 5.68
N ALA A 168 2.78 -4.05 6.23
CA ALA A 168 3.43 -3.83 7.51
C ALA A 168 4.44 -2.67 7.48
N TRP A 169 4.96 -2.32 6.29
CA TRP A 169 5.92 -1.23 6.07
C TRP A 169 5.28 0.08 5.58
N LEU A 170 3.96 0.12 5.39
CA LEU A 170 3.28 1.37 5.04
C LEU A 170 3.36 2.37 6.21
N PRO A 171 3.75 3.64 5.96
CA PRO A 171 3.71 4.69 6.97
C PRO A 171 2.35 4.81 7.66
N LEU A 172 2.37 5.14 8.95
CA LEU A 172 1.16 5.21 9.77
C LEU A 172 0.44 6.56 9.64
N ALA A 173 1.20 7.62 9.37
CA ALA A 173 0.67 8.96 9.23
C ALA A 173 1.51 9.79 8.24
N GLY A 174 0.92 10.87 7.74
CA GLY A 174 1.57 11.88 6.92
C GLY A 174 1.42 13.27 7.53
N LEU A 175 2.47 14.09 7.47
CA LEU A 175 2.45 15.48 7.88
C LEU A 175 2.57 16.38 6.64
N VAL A 176 1.45 16.97 6.22
CA VAL A 176 1.39 17.84 5.05
C VAL A 176 1.70 19.28 5.44
N GLY A 177 2.70 19.87 4.78
CA GLY A 177 3.09 21.27 4.96
C GLY A 177 3.47 21.64 6.39
N LYS A 178 3.90 20.67 7.21
CA LYS A 178 4.17 20.80 8.65
C LYS A 178 2.97 21.31 9.47
N LYS A 179 1.74 21.18 8.94
CA LYS A 179 0.52 21.76 9.52
C LYS A 179 -0.62 20.77 9.64
N ILE A 180 -0.80 19.88 8.66
CA ILE A 180 -1.95 18.99 8.58
C ILE A 180 -1.46 17.56 8.83
N LEU A 181 -1.86 16.97 9.96
CA LEU A 181 -1.65 15.56 10.23
C LEU A 181 -2.73 14.74 9.51
N CYS A 182 -2.29 13.80 8.68
CA CYS A 182 -3.10 12.89 7.88
C CYS A 182 -2.89 11.47 8.41
N MET A 183 -3.96 10.74 8.66
CA MET A 183 -3.93 9.34 9.08
C MET A 183 -5.26 8.69 8.72
N HIS A 184 -5.28 7.36 8.62
CA HIS A 184 -6.50 6.62 8.28
C HIS A 184 -7.60 6.79 9.34
N GLY A 185 -7.22 6.49 10.59
CA GLY A 185 -8.11 6.58 11.74
C GLY A 185 -7.98 7.93 12.45
N GLY A 186 -8.24 7.91 13.76
CA GLY A 186 -8.11 9.08 14.63
C GLY A 186 -6.89 9.03 15.55
N ILE A 187 -6.69 10.12 16.30
CA ILE A 187 -5.62 10.25 17.29
C ILE A 187 -5.81 9.21 18.40
N SER A 188 -4.77 8.40 18.65
CA SER A 188 -4.72 7.50 19.81
C SER A 188 -4.61 8.32 21.10
N ALA A 189 -5.30 7.91 22.16
CA ALA A 189 -5.21 8.55 23.48
C ALA A 189 -3.78 8.54 24.06
N TYR A 190 -2.89 7.70 23.54
CA TYR A 190 -1.49 7.59 23.93
C TYR A 190 -0.54 8.42 23.06
N LEU A 191 -1.05 9.10 22.03
CA LEU A 191 -0.27 9.90 21.10
C LEU A 191 -0.19 11.33 21.61
N ASN A 192 0.92 11.66 22.26
CA ASN A 192 1.15 12.97 22.88
C ASN A 192 1.94 13.91 21.97
N SER A 193 2.72 13.36 21.04
CA SER A 193 3.54 14.10 20.09
C SER A 193 3.70 13.38 18.75
N LEU A 194 4.11 14.11 17.72
CA LEU A 194 4.47 13.51 16.42
C LEU A 194 5.68 12.57 16.53
N ASP A 195 6.54 12.76 17.53
CA ASP A 195 7.69 11.89 17.76
C ASP A 195 7.26 10.49 18.22
N ASP A 196 6.08 10.35 18.83
CA ASP A 196 5.54 9.03 19.19
C ASP A 196 5.25 8.20 17.93
N ILE A 197 4.81 8.86 16.84
CA ILE A 197 4.61 8.21 15.53
C ILE A 197 5.96 7.85 14.92
N ARG A 198 6.93 8.79 14.92
CA ARG A 198 8.28 8.53 14.38
C ARG A 198 8.98 7.37 15.08
N LYS A 199 8.74 7.20 16.38
CA LYS A 199 9.31 6.13 17.21
C LYS A 199 8.48 4.85 17.21
N ALA A 200 7.23 4.90 16.75
CA ALA A 200 6.43 3.71 16.57
C ALA A 200 7.22 2.77 15.67
N SER A 201 7.71 1.67 16.24
CA SER A 201 8.44 0.70 15.43
C SER A 201 7.43 0.09 14.47
N TYR A 202 7.76 -0.02 13.17
CA TYR A 202 7.10 -1.00 12.30
C TYR A 202 7.21 -2.32 13.04
N PHE A 203 6.10 -2.82 13.60
CA PHE A 203 6.10 -3.96 14.52
C PHE A 203 6.89 -5.11 13.88
N SER A 204 8.13 -5.32 14.31
CA SER A 204 8.91 -6.47 13.89
C SER A 204 8.29 -7.69 14.54
N GLU A 205 8.09 -8.73 13.74
CA GLU A 205 7.66 -10.14 13.94
C GLU A 205 7.51 -10.80 15.33
N LYS A 206 7.83 -10.16 16.46
CA LYS A 206 7.79 -10.73 17.82
C LYS A 206 6.42 -10.89 18.46
N SER A 207 5.32 -10.45 17.83
CA SER A 207 3.95 -10.72 18.32
C SER A 207 3.28 -11.93 17.65
N ARG A 208 4.01 -12.69 16.83
CA ARG A 208 3.57 -14.01 16.35
C ARG A 208 3.58 -15.03 17.51
N GLY A 209 2.53 -15.04 18.32
CA GLY A 209 2.26 -16.15 19.24
C GLY A 209 1.84 -15.73 20.64
N VAL A 210 0.62 -15.21 20.79
CA VAL A 210 -0.16 -15.49 21.99
C VAL A 210 -1.57 -15.85 21.54
N VAL A 211 -1.79 -17.14 21.34
CA VAL A 211 -3.10 -17.74 21.52
C VAL A 211 -3.44 -17.52 22.99
N GLN A 212 -4.31 -16.58 23.31
CA GLN A 212 -4.98 -16.57 24.61
C GLN A 212 -5.87 -17.80 24.67
N THR A 213 -5.36 -18.89 25.23
CA THR A 213 -6.19 -19.94 25.82
C THR A 213 -6.06 -19.83 27.33
N ASN A 214 -6.74 -18.83 27.91
CA ASN A 214 -7.06 -18.85 29.33
C ASN A 214 -8.25 -19.78 29.53
N GLY A 215 -7.97 -21.08 29.47
CA GLY A 215 -8.85 -22.13 29.98
C GLY A 215 -8.41 -22.51 31.39
N GLU A 216 -8.59 -21.64 32.37
CA GLU A 216 -8.51 -22.05 33.77
C GLU A 216 -9.78 -22.85 34.13
N ARG A 217 -9.67 -24.18 34.00
CA ARG A 217 -10.50 -25.10 34.76
C ARG A 217 -10.10 -25.00 36.23
N LYS A 218 -10.89 -24.30 37.04
CA LYS A 218 -10.96 -24.59 38.47
C LYS A 218 -11.83 -25.84 38.66
N SER A 219 -11.19 -26.98 38.86
CA SER A 219 -11.84 -28.17 39.41
C SER A 219 -11.82 -28.09 40.93
N ASN A 220 -13.01 -28.14 41.53
CA ASN A 220 -13.24 -28.48 42.92
C ASN A 220 -12.56 -29.81 43.26
N HIS A 221 -11.84 -29.87 44.39
CA HIS A 221 -12.03 -30.77 45.53
C HIS A 221 -10.95 -30.46 46.58
#